data_AF-A0ABC9WL72-F1
#
_entry.id   AF-A0ABC9WL72-F1
#
_cell.length_a   1.000
_cell.length_b   1.000
_cell.length_c   1.000
_cell.angle_alpha   90.00
_cell.angle_beta   90.00
_cell.angle_gamma   90.00
#
_symmetry.space_group_name_H-M   'P 1'
#
loop_
_entity.id
_entity.type
_entity.pdbx_description
1 polymer ?
#
loop_
_entity_poly.entity_id
_entity_poly.type
_entity_poly.pdbx_seq_one_letter_code
_entity_poly.pdbx_strand_id
1 'polypeptide(L)'
;MCRKTSQRGRSLTWLNRELWLELRKKRRVYGLCKKEQATQGDYKDIVRLFRVEIRRAKAQLELNLATVIKDNKKCFYKCIDNKRTAKENLHPLLDVGGNIVTKDEEKAEVLNAFLASVFSSKTSCSLGSQPPELEDRDREQNEAPIIQGEVVSDLLHHLDMHKSMGLDGIHPRVLRELVEVLTKLLSIIHQQSWLTREVPVYWRLANVTPIYKKGWKEDLGNYRPVSLTSVPGNVMEQIILSAISSTLRKTR
;
A
#
# COMPACT_ATOMS: atom_id res chain seq x y z
N MET A 1 24.59 11.98 -22.96
CA MET A 1 23.31 12.29 -23.66
C MET A 1 22.55 11.00 -23.92
N CYS A 2 21.47 10.73 -23.19
CA CYS A 2 20.75 9.46 -23.30
C CYS A 2 19.52 9.62 -24.19
N ARG A 3 19.55 9.02 -25.39
CA ARG A 3 18.37 8.88 -26.25
C ARG A 3 17.43 7.87 -25.61
N LYS A 4 16.27 8.32 -25.13
CA LYS A 4 15.14 7.45 -24.81
C LYS A 4 14.73 6.74 -26.10
N THR A 5 15.18 5.51 -26.31
CA THR A 5 14.59 4.65 -27.32
C THR A 5 13.16 4.37 -26.87
N SER A 6 12.18 4.92 -27.61
CA SER A 6 10.78 4.62 -27.37
C SER A 6 10.57 3.16 -27.76
N GLN A 7 10.66 2.26 -26.80
CA GLN A 7 10.05 0.94 -26.93
C GLN A 7 8.59 1.22 -27.24
N ARG A 8 8.15 0.98 -28.49
CA ARG A 8 6.74 1.06 -28.88
C ARG A 8 6.02 0.04 -28.01
N GLY A 9 5.53 0.49 -26.86
CA GLY A 9 4.70 -0.30 -25.98
C GLY A 9 3.59 -0.89 -26.83
N ARG A 10 3.39 -2.22 -26.70
CA ARG A 10 2.32 -2.96 -27.38
C ARG A 10 1.07 -2.07 -27.40
N SER A 11 0.61 -1.69 -28.60
CA SER A 11 -0.57 -0.84 -28.74
C SER A 11 -1.71 -1.48 -27.98
N LEU A 12 -2.19 -0.82 -26.93
CA LEU A 12 -3.29 -1.31 -26.11
C LEU A 12 -4.52 -1.39 -27.01
N THR A 13 -5.06 -2.58 -27.21
CA THR A 13 -6.12 -2.85 -28.19
C THR A 13 -7.42 -2.08 -27.91
N TRP A 14 -7.64 -1.64 -26.67
CA TRP A 14 -8.78 -0.82 -26.26
C TRP A 14 -8.54 0.69 -26.41
N LEU A 15 -7.31 1.12 -26.73
CA LEU A 15 -6.93 2.53 -26.69
C LEU A 15 -7.27 3.21 -28.02
N ASN A 16 -8.50 3.74 -28.10
CA ASN A 16 -8.99 4.50 -29.25
C ASN A 16 -8.28 5.87 -29.38
N ARG A 17 -8.31 6.45 -30.59
CA ARG A 17 -7.79 7.80 -30.91
C ARG A 17 -8.36 8.87 -29.99
N GLU A 18 -9.62 8.77 -29.64
CA GLU A 18 -10.31 9.69 -28.73
C GLU A 18 -9.73 9.65 -27.32
N LEU A 19 -9.53 8.46 -26.75
CA LEU A 19 -8.85 8.27 -25.47
C LEU A 19 -7.41 8.79 -25.48
N TRP A 20 -6.72 8.66 -26.62
CA TRP A 20 -5.40 9.25 -26.80
C TRP A 20 -5.40 10.78 -26.72
N LEU A 21 -6.42 11.43 -27.28
CA LEU A 21 -6.59 12.88 -27.20
C LEU A 21 -6.93 13.32 -25.78
N GLU A 22 -7.80 12.59 -25.09
CA GLU A 22 -8.12 12.84 -23.68
C GLU A 22 -6.90 12.66 -22.76
N LEU A 23 -6.05 11.66 -23.03
CA LEU A 23 -4.79 11.48 -22.31
C LEU A 23 -3.85 12.68 -22.49
N ARG A 24 -3.82 13.28 -23.69
CA ARG A 24 -3.04 14.51 -23.94
C ARG A 24 -3.62 15.70 -23.21
N LYS A 25 -4.95 15.88 -23.21
CA LYS A 25 -5.64 16.94 -22.44
C LYS A 25 -5.32 16.83 -20.95
N LYS A 26 -5.44 15.62 -20.38
CA LYS A 26 -5.04 15.35 -18.99
C LYS A 26 -3.59 15.73 -18.68
N ARG A 27 -2.64 15.39 -19.57
CA ARG A 27 -1.22 15.77 -19.38
C ARG A 27 -0.99 17.28 -19.46
N ARG A 28 -1.70 17.97 -20.36
CA ARG A 28 -1.64 19.44 -20.47
C ARG A 28 -2.11 20.09 -19.18
N VAL A 29 -3.27 19.69 -18.66
CA VAL A 29 -3.81 20.27 -17.41
C VAL A 29 -2.94 19.95 -16.20
N TYR A 30 -2.35 18.75 -16.12
CA TYR A 30 -1.35 18.46 -15.09
C TYR A 30 -0.15 19.42 -15.15
N GLY A 31 0.33 19.73 -16.36
CA GLY A 31 1.42 20.70 -16.56
C GLY A 31 1.03 22.12 -16.15
N LEU A 32 -0.21 22.54 -16.40
CA LEU A 32 -0.74 23.84 -15.99
C LEU A 32 -0.94 23.92 -14.47
N CYS A 33 -1.47 22.88 -13.84
CA CYS A 33 -1.64 22.79 -12.39
C CYS A 33 -0.28 22.82 -11.66
N LYS A 34 0.76 22.20 -12.23
CA LYS A 34 2.13 22.30 -11.71
C LYS A 34 2.72 23.72 -11.81
N LYS A 35 2.20 24.55 -12.71
CA LYS A 35 2.59 25.97 -12.90
C LYS A 35 1.62 26.93 -12.20
N GLU A 36 0.71 26.43 -11.37
CA GLU A 36 -0.33 27.21 -10.67
C GLU A 36 -1.30 27.97 -11.58
N GLN A 37 -1.36 27.60 -12.87
CA GLN A 37 -2.24 28.21 -13.88
C GLN A 37 -3.59 27.51 -14.01
N ALA A 38 -3.84 26.45 -13.23
CA ALA A 38 -5.08 25.69 -13.23
C ALA A 38 -5.36 25.14 -11.82
N THR A 39 -6.64 24.99 -11.48
CA THR A 39 -7.04 24.51 -10.16
C THR A 39 -6.79 23.00 -10.03
N GLN A 40 -6.42 22.54 -8.84
CA GLN A 40 -6.32 21.11 -8.55
C GLN A 40 -7.67 20.38 -8.74
N GLY A 41 -8.80 21.09 -8.55
CA GLY A 41 -10.15 20.60 -8.81
C GLY A 41 -10.36 20.19 -10.27
N ASP A 42 -10.02 21.08 -11.21
CA ASP A 42 -10.13 20.85 -12.65
C ASP A 42 -9.35 19.61 -13.09
N TYR A 43 -8.14 19.41 -12.52
CA TYR A 43 -7.35 18.21 -12.77
C TYR A 43 -8.05 16.94 -12.24
N LYS A 44 -8.62 16.98 -11.03
CA LYS A 44 -9.33 15.84 -10.43
C LYS A 44 -10.56 15.46 -11.27
N ASP A 45 -11.29 16.43 -11.79
CA ASP A 45 -12.45 16.18 -12.66
C ASP A 45 -12.08 15.54 -13.99
N ILE A 46 -11.03 16.04 -14.65
CA ILE A 46 -10.51 15.43 -15.88
C ILE A 46 -10.00 14.01 -15.61
N VAL A 47 -9.34 13.78 -14.47
CA VAL A 47 -8.91 12.43 -14.08
C VAL A 47 -10.12 11.51 -13.87
N ARG A 48 -11.19 11.99 -13.23
CA ARG A 48 -12.42 11.23 -12.99
C ARG A 48 -13.09 10.85 -14.31
N LEU A 49 -13.31 11.81 -15.21
CA LEU A 49 -13.91 11.58 -16.53
C LEU A 49 -13.07 10.61 -17.36
N PHE A 50 -11.76 10.82 -17.39
CA PHE A 50 -10.85 9.92 -18.11
C PHE A 50 -10.88 8.48 -17.59
N ARG A 51 -11.04 8.29 -16.26
CA ARG A 51 -11.22 6.95 -15.66
C ARG A 51 -12.54 6.29 -16.10
N VAL A 52 -13.63 7.05 -16.22
CA VAL A 52 -14.92 6.55 -16.73
C VAL A 52 -14.76 6.10 -18.18
N GLU A 53 -14.13 6.92 -19.02
CA GLU A 53 -13.97 6.63 -20.45
C GLU A 53 -13.08 5.41 -20.70
N ILE A 54 -12.01 5.25 -19.92
CA ILE A 54 -11.19 4.03 -19.93
C ILE A 54 -12.03 2.79 -19.58
N ARG A 55 -12.87 2.88 -18.54
CA ARG A 55 -13.73 1.76 -18.14
C ARG A 55 -14.70 1.39 -19.26
N ARG A 56 -15.35 2.39 -19.88
CA ARG A 56 -16.27 2.19 -21.01
C ARG A 56 -15.58 1.53 -22.20
N ALA A 57 -14.41 2.02 -22.61
CA ALA A 57 -13.69 1.46 -23.75
C ALA A 57 -13.19 0.03 -23.51
N LYS A 58 -12.78 -0.29 -22.27
CA LYS A 58 -12.43 -1.66 -21.89
C LYS A 58 -13.64 -2.59 -21.95
N ALA A 59 -14.79 -2.17 -21.40
CA ALA A 59 -16.03 -2.94 -21.47
C ALA A 59 -16.48 -3.15 -22.92
N GLN A 60 -16.38 -2.13 -23.77
CA GLN A 60 -16.71 -2.25 -25.18
C GLN A 60 -15.79 -3.23 -25.92
N LEU A 61 -14.48 -3.22 -25.63
CA LEU A 61 -13.56 -4.20 -26.17
C LEU A 61 -13.95 -5.63 -25.74
N GLU A 62 -14.33 -5.82 -24.49
CA GLU A 62 -14.77 -7.12 -23.97
C GLU A 62 -16.05 -7.61 -24.65
N LEU A 63 -17.04 -6.72 -24.85
CA LEU A 63 -18.25 -7.01 -25.61
C LEU A 63 -17.94 -7.38 -27.07
N ASN A 64 -17.10 -6.59 -27.74
CA ASN A 64 -16.71 -6.86 -29.13
C ASN A 64 -15.92 -8.16 -29.25
N LEU A 65 -15.09 -8.50 -28.26
CA LEU A 65 -14.41 -9.79 -28.23
C LEU A 65 -15.40 -10.93 -28.06
N ALA A 66 -16.43 -10.77 -27.21
CA ALA A 66 -17.47 -11.77 -26.97
C ALA A 66 -18.34 -12.05 -28.21
N THR A 67 -18.67 -11.03 -29.00
CA THR A 67 -19.45 -11.19 -30.23
C THR A 67 -18.65 -11.86 -31.35
N VAL A 68 -17.35 -11.56 -31.44
CA VAL A 68 -16.45 -12.05 -32.50
C VAL A 68 -15.85 -13.45 -32.19
N ILE A 69 -16.11 -14.05 -31.02
CA ILE A 69 -15.59 -15.39 -30.64
C ILE A 69 -15.96 -16.46 -31.67
N LYS A 70 -17.18 -16.40 -32.22
CA LYS A 70 -17.68 -17.39 -33.19
C LYS A 70 -16.84 -17.40 -34.47
N ASP A 71 -16.40 -16.23 -34.93
CA ASP A 71 -15.71 -16.06 -36.20
C ASP A 71 -14.18 -16.02 -36.06
N ASN A 72 -13.65 -15.55 -34.91
CA ASN A 72 -12.22 -15.38 -34.69
C ASN A 72 -11.79 -15.73 -33.26
N LYS A 73 -11.62 -17.03 -33.01
CA LYS A 73 -11.14 -17.60 -31.74
C LYS A 73 -9.76 -17.06 -31.33
N LYS A 74 -8.89 -16.69 -32.29
CA LYS A 74 -7.49 -16.25 -32.04
C LYS A 74 -7.42 -14.93 -31.27
N CYS A 75 -8.29 -13.97 -31.56
CA CYS A 75 -8.34 -12.68 -30.85
C CYS A 75 -8.77 -12.83 -29.40
N PHE A 76 -9.71 -13.74 -29.13
CA PHE A 76 -10.16 -14.06 -27.78
C PHE A 76 -9.03 -14.67 -26.94
N TYR A 77 -8.38 -15.75 -27.43
CA TYR A 77 -7.28 -16.38 -26.71
C TYR A 77 -6.08 -15.43 -26.53
N LYS A 78 -5.76 -14.59 -27.52
CA LYS A 78 -4.73 -13.55 -27.37
C LYS A 78 -5.06 -12.54 -26.26
N CYS A 79 -6.34 -12.17 -26.07
CA CYS A 79 -6.76 -11.30 -24.97
C CYS A 79 -6.61 -12.00 -23.62
N ILE A 80 -7.08 -13.25 -23.53
CA ILE A 80 -6.98 -14.08 -22.33
C ILE A 80 -5.51 -14.33 -21.96
N ASP A 81 -4.65 -14.66 -22.90
CA ASP A 81 -3.22 -14.86 -22.64
C ASP A 81 -2.56 -13.58 -22.17
N ASN A 82 -2.86 -12.42 -22.75
CA ASN A 82 -2.37 -11.13 -22.23
C ASN A 82 -2.88 -10.81 -20.83
N LYS A 83 -4.06 -11.30 -20.44
CA LYS A 83 -4.60 -11.17 -19.07
C LYS A 83 -4.00 -12.21 -18.11
N ARG A 84 -3.62 -13.39 -18.62
CA ARG A 84 -2.97 -14.48 -17.87
C ARG A 84 -1.46 -14.28 -17.72
N THR A 85 -0.82 -13.53 -18.62
CA THR A 85 0.61 -13.29 -18.57
C THR A 85 0.91 -12.54 -17.27
N ALA A 86 1.51 -13.23 -16.31
CA ALA A 86 2.04 -12.62 -15.11
C ALA A 86 2.97 -11.49 -15.55
N LYS A 87 2.70 -10.28 -15.08
CA LYS A 87 3.61 -9.15 -15.29
C LYS A 87 4.90 -9.55 -14.55
N GLU A 88 6.05 -9.59 -15.23
CA GLU A 88 7.34 -9.99 -14.63
C GLU A 88 7.49 -9.33 -13.25
N ASN A 89 7.60 -10.17 -12.21
CA ASN A 89 7.38 -9.72 -10.84
C ASN A 89 8.45 -8.75 -10.36
N LEU A 90 9.70 -8.90 -10.80
CA LEU A 90 10.78 -7.96 -10.56
C LEU A 90 11.83 -8.12 -11.66
N HIS A 91 12.46 -7.00 -12.04
CA HIS A 91 13.65 -7.02 -12.90
C HIS A 91 14.76 -7.84 -12.22
N PRO A 92 15.67 -8.49 -12.97
CA PRO A 92 16.87 -9.07 -12.39
C PRO A 92 17.59 -8.07 -11.48
N LEU A 93 18.06 -8.57 -10.34
CA LEU A 93 18.74 -7.78 -9.30
C LEU A 93 20.23 -8.13 -9.28
N LEU A 94 21.05 -7.24 -8.70
CA LEU A 94 22.43 -7.55 -8.37
C LEU A 94 22.53 -7.86 -6.88
N ASP A 95 23.16 -8.98 -6.55
CA ASP A 95 23.53 -9.28 -5.16
C ASP A 95 24.71 -8.38 -4.70
N VAL A 96 25.07 -8.50 -3.43
CA VAL A 96 26.21 -7.76 -2.84
C VAL A 96 27.55 -8.14 -3.49
N GLY A 97 27.65 -9.34 -4.08
CA GLY A 97 28.81 -9.82 -4.82
C GLY A 97 28.86 -9.41 -6.29
N GLY A 98 27.85 -8.69 -6.79
CA GLY A 98 27.74 -8.27 -8.20
C GLY A 98 27.20 -9.35 -9.15
N ASN A 99 26.65 -10.46 -8.64
CA ASN A 99 26.01 -11.50 -9.45
C ASN A 99 24.57 -11.13 -9.79
N ILE A 100 24.13 -11.51 -10.99
CA ILE A 100 22.76 -11.28 -11.45
C ILE A 100 21.83 -12.35 -10.88
N VAL A 101 20.85 -11.91 -10.11
CA VAL A 101 19.82 -12.74 -9.49
C VAL A 101 18.54 -12.67 -10.31
N THR A 102 18.08 -13.83 -10.79
CA THR A 102 16.92 -13.91 -11.70
C THR A 102 15.75 -14.69 -11.11
N LYS A 103 16.00 -15.66 -10.21
CA LYS A 103 14.96 -16.44 -9.54
C LYS A 103 14.26 -15.61 -8.47
N ASP A 104 12.97 -15.85 -8.27
CA ASP A 104 12.15 -15.02 -7.40
C ASP A 104 12.46 -15.26 -5.91
N GLU A 105 12.81 -16.49 -5.54
CA GLU A 105 13.25 -16.85 -4.18
C GLU A 105 14.56 -16.13 -3.83
N GLU A 106 15.57 -16.23 -4.70
CA GLU A 106 16.88 -15.60 -4.50
C GLU A 106 16.74 -14.05 -4.46
N LYS A 107 15.88 -13.46 -5.30
CA LYS A 107 15.58 -12.02 -5.26
C LYS A 107 15.01 -11.62 -3.91
N ALA A 108 14.06 -12.41 -3.37
CA ALA A 108 13.43 -12.13 -2.08
C ALA A 108 14.46 -12.19 -0.94
N GLU A 109 15.35 -13.18 -0.95
CA GLU A 109 16.43 -13.32 0.03
C GLU A 109 17.41 -12.15 -0.01
N VAL A 110 17.89 -11.77 -1.19
CA VAL A 110 18.83 -10.66 -1.36
C VAL A 110 18.22 -9.33 -0.94
N LEU A 111 16.97 -9.07 -1.31
CA LEU A 111 16.24 -7.88 -0.86
C LEU A 111 16.00 -7.90 0.65
N ASN A 112 15.62 -9.04 1.23
CA ASN A 112 15.42 -9.15 2.67
C ASN A 112 16.72 -8.90 3.45
N ALA A 113 17.83 -9.50 3.01
CA ALA A 113 19.14 -9.30 3.62
C ALA A 113 19.59 -7.83 3.54
N PHE A 114 19.39 -7.19 2.37
CA PHE A 114 19.72 -5.77 2.20
C PHE A 114 18.83 -4.85 3.04
N LEU A 115 17.52 -5.09 3.07
CA LEU A 115 16.60 -4.29 3.88
C LEU A 115 16.94 -4.46 5.37
N ALA A 116 17.12 -5.68 5.85
CA ALA A 116 17.51 -5.95 7.23
C ALA A 116 18.84 -5.24 7.60
N SER A 117 19.82 -5.23 6.68
CA SER A 117 21.11 -4.57 6.94
C SER A 117 20.99 -3.05 7.05
N VAL A 118 20.17 -2.40 6.22
CA VAL A 118 19.88 -0.96 6.32
C VAL A 118 19.11 -0.62 7.59
N PHE A 119 18.30 -1.55 8.09
CA PHE A 119 17.58 -1.42 9.36
C PHE A 119 18.40 -1.83 10.59
N SER A 120 19.72 -2.08 10.45
CA SER A 120 20.58 -2.41 11.59
C SER A 120 20.55 -1.30 12.63
N SER A 121 19.96 -1.65 13.76
CA SER A 121 19.96 -0.90 14.99
C SER A 121 21.40 -0.66 15.42
N LYS A 122 21.80 0.60 15.51
CA LYS A 122 22.70 0.98 16.61
C LYS A 122 21.96 0.67 17.91
N THR A 123 21.96 -0.59 18.33
CA THR A 123 21.57 -1.03 19.68
C THR A 123 22.66 -0.66 20.69
N SER A 124 23.67 0.11 20.29
CA SER A 124 24.50 0.89 21.21
C SER A 124 23.98 2.32 21.33
N CYS A 125 22.67 2.52 21.54
CA CYS A 125 22.35 3.40 22.65
C CYS A 125 22.78 2.61 23.88
N SER A 126 23.98 2.89 24.39
CA SER A 126 24.32 2.48 25.75
C SER A 126 23.17 2.93 26.63
N LEU A 127 22.43 1.97 27.16
CA LEU A 127 21.50 2.15 28.26
C LEU A 127 22.35 2.47 29.51
N GLY A 128 23.05 3.60 29.47
CA GLY A 128 24.07 4.05 30.43
C GLY A 128 23.97 5.54 30.73
N SER A 129 22.99 6.22 30.15
CA SER A 129 22.49 7.50 30.66
C SER A 129 20.98 7.34 30.71
N GLN A 130 20.44 7.25 31.92
CA GLN A 130 19.05 7.56 32.18
C GLN A 130 18.64 8.78 31.34
N PRO A 131 17.47 8.78 30.68
CA PRO A 131 16.84 10.05 30.35
C PRO A 131 16.81 10.86 31.66
N PRO A 132 17.08 12.18 31.67
CA PRO A 132 16.89 12.95 32.88
C PRO A 132 15.52 12.58 33.41
N GLU A 133 15.52 12.07 34.64
CA GLU A 133 14.34 11.65 35.37
C GLU A 133 13.28 12.71 35.09
N LEU A 134 12.25 12.34 34.32
CA LEU A 134 11.05 13.15 34.28
C LEU A 134 10.59 13.08 35.72
N GLU A 135 10.85 14.14 36.48
CA GLU A 135 10.41 14.22 37.86
C GLU A 135 8.96 13.77 37.87
N ASP A 136 8.69 12.77 38.71
CA ASP A 136 7.40 12.20 39.05
C ASP A 136 6.55 13.30 39.71
N ARG A 137 6.21 14.31 38.92
CA ARG A 137 5.26 15.37 39.22
C ARG A 137 3.93 14.81 38.72
N ASP A 138 3.23 14.20 39.68
CA ASP A 138 1.89 13.64 39.62
C ASP A 138 1.83 12.13 39.37
N ARG A 139 2.03 11.37 40.46
CA ARG A 139 1.65 9.94 40.62
C ARG A 139 0.14 9.65 40.44
N GLU A 140 -0.66 10.64 40.08
CA GLU A 140 -2.10 10.53 39.90
C GLU A 140 -2.45 10.89 38.45
N GLN A 141 -2.45 9.87 37.57
CA GLN A 141 -3.13 9.76 36.25
C GLN A 141 -2.25 9.10 35.16
N ASN A 142 -1.79 7.87 35.40
CA ASN A 142 -1.57 6.92 34.29
C ASN A 142 -2.64 5.82 34.37
N GLU A 143 -3.90 6.21 34.44
CA GLU A 143 -4.98 5.26 34.21
C GLU A 143 -4.82 4.69 32.81
N ALA A 144 -4.79 3.36 32.70
CA ALA A 144 -4.74 2.69 31.42
C ALA A 144 -5.92 3.20 30.58
N PRO A 145 -5.69 3.69 29.35
CA PRO A 145 -6.79 4.09 28.48
C PRO A 145 -7.76 2.92 28.35
N ILE A 146 -9.00 3.16 28.77
CA ILE A 146 -10.09 2.21 28.57
C ILE A 146 -10.39 2.22 27.08
N ILE A 147 -10.16 1.09 26.42
CA ILE A 147 -10.46 0.94 24.99
C ILE A 147 -11.97 0.77 24.84
N GLN A 148 -12.65 1.89 24.59
CA GLN A 148 -14.08 1.95 24.37
C GLN A 148 -14.48 1.21 23.09
N GLY A 149 -15.58 0.46 23.16
CA GLY A 149 -16.11 -0.28 22.01
C GLY A 149 -16.54 0.64 20.86
N GLU A 150 -17.01 1.83 21.21
CA GLU A 150 -17.45 2.87 20.29
C GLU A 150 -16.29 3.30 19.38
N VAL A 151 -15.10 3.53 19.95
CA VAL A 151 -13.89 3.90 19.19
C VAL A 151 -13.48 2.79 18.23
N VAL A 152 -13.53 1.53 18.68
CA VAL A 152 -13.22 0.38 17.82
C VAL A 152 -14.25 0.28 16.70
N SER A 153 -15.54 0.39 17.00
CA SER A 153 -16.63 0.35 16.02
C SER A 153 -16.47 1.42 14.95
N ASP A 154 -16.19 2.66 15.36
CA ASP A 154 -15.97 3.78 14.46
C ASP A 154 -14.79 3.51 13.52
N LEU A 155 -13.66 3.03 14.05
CA LEU A 155 -12.50 2.68 13.25
C LEU A 155 -12.81 1.57 12.23
N LEU A 156 -13.60 0.57 12.61
CA LEU A 156 -14.00 -0.52 11.72
C LEU A 156 -14.95 -0.04 10.60
N HIS A 157 -15.91 0.83 10.91
CA HIS A 157 -16.82 1.41 9.90
C HIS A 157 -16.08 2.24 8.84
N HIS A 158 -15.00 2.91 9.23
CA HIS A 158 -14.19 3.75 8.35
C HIS A 158 -13.06 2.98 7.64
N LEU A 159 -12.99 1.64 7.78
CA LEU A 159 -12.04 0.84 7.03
C LEU A 159 -12.28 0.92 5.52
N ASP A 160 -11.19 1.10 4.79
CA ASP A 160 -11.16 0.99 3.34
C ASP A 160 -11.26 -0.48 2.93
N MET A 161 -12.43 -0.86 2.42
CA MET A 161 -12.73 -2.23 1.98
C MET A 161 -11.89 -2.71 0.79
N HIS A 162 -11.18 -1.81 0.11
CA HIS A 162 -10.36 -2.14 -1.05
C HIS A 162 -8.87 -2.34 -0.71
N LYS A 163 -8.50 -2.24 0.57
CA LYS A 163 -7.15 -2.55 1.03
C LYS A 163 -6.89 -4.06 1.05
N SER A 164 -5.62 -4.42 0.92
CA SER A 164 -5.15 -5.80 1.00
C SER A 164 -5.23 -6.32 2.43
N MET A 165 -5.47 -7.62 2.55
CA MET A 165 -5.41 -8.38 3.81
C MET A 165 -3.97 -8.61 4.27
N GLY A 166 -3.75 -8.70 5.58
CA GLY A 166 -2.45 -9.03 6.15
C GLY A 166 -2.13 -10.53 6.06
N LEU A 167 -1.04 -10.94 6.71
CA LEU A 167 -0.65 -12.35 6.85
C LEU A 167 -1.66 -13.17 7.68
N ASP A 168 -2.53 -12.50 8.44
CA ASP A 168 -3.59 -13.07 9.25
C ASP A 168 -4.77 -13.62 8.44
N GLY A 169 -4.82 -13.36 7.13
CA GLY A 169 -5.92 -13.84 6.31
C GLY A 169 -7.20 -13.00 6.44
N ILE A 170 -7.17 -11.88 7.16
CA ILE A 170 -8.38 -11.11 7.47
C ILE A 170 -8.52 -9.93 6.51
N HIS A 171 -9.52 -10.01 5.64
CA HIS A 171 -9.80 -8.94 4.69
C HIS A 171 -10.57 -7.78 5.37
N PRO A 172 -10.24 -6.50 5.11
CA PRO A 172 -10.93 -5.34 5.71
C PRO A 172 -12.45 -5.38 5.52
N ARG A 173 -12.91 -5.90 4.37
CA ARG A 173 -14.33 -6.11 4.10
C ARG A 173 -15.01 -6.99 5.15
N VAL A 174 -14.39 -8.08 5.58
CA VAL A 174 -14.97 -8.98 6.60
C VAL A 174 -15.16 -8.23 7.92
N LEU A 175 -14.15 -7.44 8.31
CA LEU A 175 -14.22 -6.65 9.53
C LEU A 175 -15.33 -5.60 9.50
N ARG A 176 -15.54 -4.97 8.35
CA ARG A 176 -16.55 -3.92 8.16
C ARG A 176 -17.99 -4.45 8.04
N GLU A 177 -18.17 -5.65 7.50
CA GLU A 177 -19.50 -6.28 7.42
C GLU A 177 -19.90 -6.89 8.78
N LEU A 178 -18.93 -7.29 9.61
CA LEU A 178 -19.16 -7.94 10.90
C LEU A 178 -18.88 -7.03 12.11
N VAL A 179 -19.01 -5.70 11.94
CA VAL A 179 -18.67 -4.73 13.00
C VAL A 179 -19.41 -5.00 14.29
N GLU A 180 -20.72 -5.23 14.22
CA GLU A 180 -21.56 -5.46 15.40
C GLU A 180 -21.07 -6.61 16.29
N VAL A 181 -20.52 -7.66 15.66
CA VAL A 181 -19.99 -8.83 16.36
C VAL A 181 -18.54 -8.63 16.78
N LEU A 182 -17.72 -8.07 15.88
CA LEU A 182 -16.27 -7.98 16.05
C LEU A 182 -15.83 -6.83 16.95
N THR A 183 -16.62 -5.76 17.06
CA THR A 183 -16.31 -4.62 17.94
C THR A 183 -16.03 -5.10 19.35
N LYS A 184 -16.96 -5.84 19.96
CA LYS A 184 -16.79 -6.33 21.34
C LYS A 184 -15.58 -7.25 21.49
N LEU A 185 -15.37 -8.16 20.53
CA LEU A 185 -14.24 -9.09 20.57
C LEU A 185 -12.90 -8.37 20.46
N LEU A 186 -12.78 -7.44 19.51
CA LEU A 186 -11.56 -6.67 19.30
C LEU A 186 -11.26 -5.74 20.47
N SER A 187 -12.28 -5.09 21.07
CA SER A 187 -12.08 -4.29 22.28
C SER A 187 -11.48 -5.10 23.43
N ILE A 188 -11.97 -6.33 23.66
CA ILE A 188 -11.42 -7.21 24.69
C ILE A 188 -9.96 -7.56 24.37
N ILE A 189 -9.66 -7.95 23.12
CA ILE A 189 -8.31 -8.31 22.70
C ILE A 189 -7.36 -7.11 22.82
N HIS A 190 -7.78 -5.93 22.35
CA HIS A 190 -6.98 -4.70 22.43
C HIS A 190 -6.73 -4.30 23.89
N GLN A 191 -7.74 -4.36 24.75
CA GLN A 191 -7.61 -4.04 26.16
C GLN A 191 -6.65 -5.01 26.84
N GLN A 192 -6.81 -6.31 26.59
CA GLN A 192 -5.90 -7.33 27.13
C GLN A 192 -4.48 -7.12 26.63
N SER A 193 -4.32 -6.78 25.35
CA SER A 193 -3.00 -6.52 24.75
C SER A 193 -2.32 -5.31 25.40
N TRP A 194 -3.09 -4.27 25.71
CA TRP A 194 -2.60 -3.09 26.42
C TRP A 194 -2.15 -3.43 27.85
N LEU A 195 -2.96 -4.18 28.60
CA LEU A 195 -2.66 -4.54 30.00
C LEU A 195 -1.47 -5.49 30.13
N THR A 196 -1.40 -6.50 29.26
CA THR A 196 -0.34 -7.51 29.27
C THR A 196 0.95 -7.03 28.62
N ARG A 197 0.89 -5.96 27.81
CA ARG A 197 1.96 -5.52 26.91
C ARG A 197 2.34 -6.57 25.86
N GLU A 198 1.47 -7.53 25.61
CA GLU A 198 1.64 -8.57 24.60
C GLU A 198 0.60 -8.39 23.50
N VAL A 199 0.99 -8.65 22.25
CA VAL A 199 0.07 -8.60 21.11
C VAL A 199 0.09 -9.93 20.37
N PRO A 200 -1.00 -10.31 19.69
CA PRO A 200 -1.03 -11.48 18.83
C PRO A 200 0.16 -11.53 17.86
N VAL A 201 0.74 -12.72 17.69
CA VAL A 201 1.93 -12.91 16.83
C VAL A 201 1.70 -12.36 15.43
N TYR A 202 0.54 -12.62 14.84
CA TYR A 202 0.18 -12.12 13.50
C TYR A 202 0.13 -10.60 13.38
N TRP A 203 -0.04 -9.86 14.47
CA TRP A 203 -0.01 -8.39 14.45
C TRP A 203 1.42 -7.85 14.38
N ARG A 204 2.40 -8.64 14.82
CA ARG A 204 3.83 -8.31 14.76
C ARG A 204 4.48 -8.71 13.44
N LEU A 205 3.77 -9.49 12.62
CA LEU A 205 4.24 -9.95 11.33
C LEU A 205 3.69 -9.05 10.22
N ALA A 206 4.47 -8.87 9.16
CA ALA A 206 4.06 -8.13 7.98
C ALA A 206 4.60 -8.79 6.71
N ASN A 207 3.82 -8.75 5.64
CA ASN A 207 4.33 -9.09 4.32
C ASN A 207 5.07 -7.87 3.73
N VAL A 208 6.38 -7.98 3.52
CA VAL A 208 7.20 -6.87 3.04
C VAL A 208 7.35 -6.95 1.52
N THR A 209 6.73 -6.00 0.82
CA THR A 209 6.84 -5.91 -0.64
C THR A 209 7.82 -4.80 -1.03
N PRO A 210 8.87 -5.10 -1.80
CA PRO A 210 9.79 -4.10 -2.34
C PRO A 210 9.13 -3.32 -3.48
N ILE A 211 9.06 -2.00 -3.37
CA ILE A 211 8.54 -1.11 -4.42
C ILE A 211 9.68 -0.31 -5.05
N TYR A 212 9.88 -0.52 -6.34
CA TYR A 212 10.85 0.25 -7.12
C TYR A 212 10.51 1.75 -7.11
N LYS A 213 11.49 2.59 -6.76
CA LYS A 213 11.35 4.04 -6.65
C LYS A 213 11.87 4.76 -7.91
N LYS A 214 13.18 4.73 -8.16
CA LYS A 214 13.90 5.44 -9.25
C LYS A 214 15.32 4.89 -9.37
N GLY A 215 16.02 5.15 -10.47
CA GLY A 215 17.43 4.75 -10.66
C GLY A 215 17.60 3.52 -11.55
N TRP A 216 18.58 2.69 -11.23
CA TRP A 216 18.80 1.40 -11.87
C TRP A 216 17.93 0.35 -11.19
N LYS A 217 17.28 -0.50 -11.97
CA LYS A 217 16.36 -1.52 -11.42
C LYS A 217 17.09 -2.71 -10.83
N GLU A 218 18.36 -2.90 -11.18
CA GLU A 218 19.17 -3.97 -10.63
C GLU A 218 19.66 -3.65 -9.21
N ASP A 219 19.72 -2.36 -8.85
CA ASP A 219 20.26 -1.88 -7.59
C ASP A 219 19.20 -1.93 -6.47
N LEU A 220 19.52 -2.66 -5.40
CA LEU A 220 18.67 -2.90 -4.23
C LEU A 220 18.31 -1.60 -3.50
N GLY A 221 19.20 -0.60 -3.49
CA GLY A 221 18.99 0.69 -2.83
C GLY A 221 17.87 1.53 -3.47
N ASN A 222 17.45 1.16 -4.67
CA ASN A 222 16.38 1.84 -5.41
C ASN A 222 14.97 1.31 -5.09
N TYR A 223 14.87 0.36 -4.15
CA TYR A 223 13.62 -0.21 -3.68
C TYR A 223 13.28 0.30 -2.29
N ARG A 224 11.99 0.59 -2.06
CA ARG A 224 11.44 0.90 -0.74
C ARG A 224 10.67 -0.30 -0.21
N PRO A 225 10.86 -0.70 1.06
CA PRO A 225 9.99 -1.70 1.66
C PRO A 225 8.61 -1.08 1.94
N VAL A 226 7.55 -1.82 1.61
CA VAL A 226 6.19 -1.54 2.07
C VAL A 226 5.72 -2.75 2.85
N SER A 227 5.45 -2.54 4.14
CA SER A 227 4.96 -3.56 5.05
C SER A 227 3.43 -3.60 5.02
N LEU A 228 2.87 -4.75 4.67
CA LEU A 228 1.44 -5.02 4.78
C LEU A 228 1.18 -5.76 6.10
N THR A 229 0.65 -5.02 7.07
CA THR A 229 0.36 -5.45 8.44
C THR A 229 -1.07 -5.97 8.60
N SER A 230 -1.32 -6.66 9.71
CA SER A 230 -2.66 -7.12 10.12
C SER A 230 -3.65 -5.96 10.25
N VAL A 231 -4.87 -6.13 9.75
CA VAL A 231 -5.90 -5.08 9.80
C VAL A 231 -6.37 -4.83 11.24
N PRO A 232 -6.67 -5.86 12.06
CA PRO A 232 -6.93 -5.65 13.49
C PRO A 232 -5.76 -5.02 14.27
N GLY A 233 -4.51 -5.36 13.91
CA GLY A 233 -3.32 -4.72 14.48
C GLY A 233 -3.24 -3.23 14.16
N ASN A 234 -3.49 -2.85 12.90
CA ASN A 234 -3.57 -1.45 12.48
C ASN A 234 -4.65 -0.66 13.23
N VAL A 235 -5.78 -1.28 13.58
CA VAL A 235 -6.82 -0.64 14.40
C VAL A 235 -6.27 -0.33 15.80
N MET A 236 -5.53 -1.24 16.41
CA MET A 236 -4.87 -1.00 17.71
C MET A 236 -3.87 0.16 17.61
N GLU A 237 -3.05 0.19 16.55
CA GLU A 237 -2.10 1.28 16.30
C GLU A 237 -2.79 2.65 16.21
N GLN A 238 -3.96 2.73 15.56
CA GLN A 238 -4.74 3.98 15.48
C GLN A 238 -5.27 4.43 16.84
N ILE A 239 -5.69 3.48 17.69
CA ILE A 239 -6.14 3.78 19.06
C ILE A 239 -4.99 4.37 19.87
N ILE A 240 -3.81 3.72 19.82
CA ILE A 240 -2.60 4.18 20.51
C ILE A 240 -2.15 5.55 19.99
N LEU A 241 -2.12 5.73 18.67
CA LEU A 241 -1.76 6.99 18.03
C LEU A 241 -2.70 8.12 18.44
N SER A 242 -3.99 7.85 18.55
CA SER A 242 -4.99 8.82 19.00
C SER A 242 -4.75 9.21 20.47
N ALA A 243 -4.47 8.23 21.34
CA ALA A 243 -4.16 8.48 22.75
C ALA A 243 -2.91 9.36 22.90
N ILE A 244 -1.80 9.00 22.24
CA ILE A 244 -0.54 9.78 22.28
C ILE A 244 -0.73 11.17 21.67
N SER A 245 -1.47 11.28 20.57
CA SER A 245 -1.73 12.58 19.95
C SER A 245 -2.56 13.49 20.86
N SER A 246 -3.47 12.91 21.65
CA SER A 246 -4.28 13.66 22.61
C SER A 246 -3.45 14.22 23.77
N THR A 247 -2.49 13.45 24.28
CA THR A 247 -1.62 13.89 25.38
C THR A 247 -0.68 14.98 24.92
N LEU A 248 -0.03 14.80 23.77
CA LEU A 248 0.90 15.79 23.21
C LEU A 248 0.24 17.14 22.89
N ARG A 249 -1.06 17.17 22.60
CA ARG A 249 -1.82 18.41 22.41
C ARG A 249 -2.16 19.13 23.71
N LYS A 250 -2.29 18.41 24.83
CA LYS A 250 -2.60 19.00 26.14
C LYS A 250 -1.36 19.62 26.80
N THR A 251 -0.17 19.13 26.46
CA THR A 251 1.12 19.60 27.03
C THR A 251 1.69 20.83 26.30
N ARG A 252 0.90 21.52 25.47
CA ARG A 252 1.33 22.68 24.66
C ARG A 252 0.41 23.87 24.88
#